data_AF-A0A5D4RYD7-F1
#
_entry.id   AF-A0A5D4RYD7-F1
#
_cell.length_a   1.000
_cell.length_b   1.000
_cell.length_c   1.000
_cell.angle_alpha   90.00
_cell.angle_beta   90.00
_cell.angle_gamma   90.00
#
_symmetry.space_group_name_H-M   'P 1'
#
loop_
_entity.id
_entity.type
_entity.pdbx_description
1 polymer ?
#
loop_
_entity_poly.entity_id
_entity_poly.type
_entity_poly.pdbx_seq_one_letter_code
_entity_poly.pdbx_strand_id
1 'polypeptide(L)'
;MNENLANLHQRGYYWYGKDIPEKQPFSEQDKVGKFTTFTNQITEDIQKKIVKAVNEGAAKLVKHSDPAIDKSMYQGARDGEAIIWYSNDEKENLTKLGKFLVDNGLVPKTKAGRLYNLSFKYDSQTRNNEYGDNFKAEIKLADLINLNTGEVL
;
A
#
# COMPACT_ATOMS: atom_id res chain seq x y z
N MET A 1 24.08 -9.41 5.95
CA MET A 1 23.32 -9.28 7.22
C MET A 1 22.34 -8.15 6.99
N ASN A 2 21.18 -8.42 6.41
CA ASN A 2 19.92 -8.69 7.12
C ASN A 2 19.70 -7.68 8.25
N GLU A 3 19.58 -6.40 7.90
CA GLU A 3 18.96 -5.43 8.79
C GLU A 3 17.52 -5.91 9.04
N ASN A 4 17.28 -6.34 10.29
CA ASN A 4 15.97 -6.71 10.81
C ASN A 4 15.03 -5.52 10.65
N LEU A 5 14.29 -5.46 9.54
CA LEU A 5 13.01 -4.75 9.57
C LEU A 5 12.10 -5.54 10.50
N ALA A 6 11.58 -4.84 11.50
CA ALA A 6 10.68 -5.39 12.50
C ALA A 6 9.44 -5.98 11.80
N ASN A 7 9.44 -7.31 11.62
CA ASN A 7 8.31 -8.06 11.11
C ASN A 7 7.38 -8.35 12.29
N LEU A 8 6.49 -7.41 12.60
CA LEU A 8 5.39 -7.73 13.49
C LEU A 8 4.43 -8.62 12.71
N HIS A 9 4.27 -9.87 13.14
CA HIS A 9 3.16 -10.71 12.68
C HIS A 9 1.98 -10.51 13.63
N GLN A 10 0.93 -9.84 13.16
CA GLN A 10 -0.25 -9.56 13.98
C GLN A 10 -1.52 -9.48 13.12
N ARG A 11 -2.59 -10.13 13.61
CA ARG A 11 -3.92 -10.13 12.99
C ARG A 11 -3.91 -10.59 11.52
N GLY A 12 -3.02 -11.52 11.19
CA GLY A 12 -2.91 -12.08 9.86
C GLY A 12 -2.20 -11.22 8.82
N TYR A 13 -1.33 -10.33 9.28
CA TYR A 13 -0.48 -9.51 8.43
C TYR A 13 0.95 -9.49 8.95
N TYR A 14 1.89 -9.45 8.02
CA TYR A 14 3.28 -9.06 8.27
C TYR A 14 3.40 -7.56 8.07
N TRP A 15 3.85 -6.84 9.10
CA TRP A 15 4.01 -5.39 9.09
C TRP A 15 5.48 -4.98 9.00
N TYR A 16 5.74 -3.85 8.34
CA TYR A 16 7.08 -3.31 8.05
C TYR A 16 7.08 -1.79 8.28
N GLY A 17 8.02 -1.29 9.08
CA GLY A 17 8.15 0.13 9.44
C GLY A 17 9.32 0.34 10.39
N LYS A 18 9.86 1.57 10.46
CA LYS A 18 11.07 1.86 11.25
C LYS A 18 10.86 1.81 12.78
N ASP A 19 9.61 1.84 13.26
CA ASP A 19 9.30 1.92 14.70
C ASP A 19 8.08 1.07 15.12
N ILE A 20 7.79 -0.04 14.45
CA ILE A 20 6.65 -0.91 14.81
C ILE A 20 7.07 -1.91 15.89
N PRO A 21 6.30 -2.10 16.99
CA PRO A 21 5.09 -1.37 17.42
C PRO A 21 5.38 -0.26 18.45
N GLU A 22 6.66 0.08 18.68
CA GLU A 22 7.08 0.95 19.78
C GLU A 22 6.56 2.39 19.64
N LYS A 23 6.30 2.86 18.43
CA LYS A 23 5.70 4.18 18.15
C LYS A 23 4.62 4.08 17.08
N GLN A 24 3.59 4.92 17.19
CA GLN A 24 2.66 5.09 16.08
C GLN A 24 3.38 5.84 14.93
N PRO A 25 3.43 5.27 13.71
CA PRO A 25 4.13 5.90 12.58
C PRO A 25 3.41 7.14 12.02
N PHE A 26 2.19 7.40 12.50
CA PHE A 26 1.35 8.54 12.17
C PHE A 26 0.81 9.18 13.44
N SER A 27 0.60 10.49 13.40
CA SER A 27 -0.06 11.21 14.49
C SER A 27 -1.58 11.05 14.43
N GLU A 28 -2.30 11.34 15.52
CA GLU A 28 -3.77 11.37 15.52
C GLU A 28 -4.36 12.45 14.60
N GLN A 29 -3.59 13.50 14.29
CA GLN A 29 -4.01 14.57 13.37
C GLN A 29 -3.75 14.21 11.90
N ASP A 30 -2.95 13.17 11.63
CA ASP A 30 -2.63 12.77 10.26
C ASP A 30 -3.89 12.21 9.59
N LYS A 31 -4.19 12.70 8.39
CA LYS A 31 -5.19 12.08 7.51
C LYS A 31 -4.59 10.85 6.85
N VAL A 32 -4.52 9.77 7.62
CA VAL A 32 -3.92 8.51 7.19
C VAL A 32 -4.84 7.73 6.26
N GLY A 33 -4.24 7.18 5.21
CA GLY A 33 -4.88 6.22 4.33
C GLY A 33 -3.88 5.27 3.70
N LYS A 34 -4.35 4.52 2.71
CA LYS A 34 -3.56 3.48 2.07
C LYS A 34 -3.83 3.36 0.57
N PHE A 35 -2.78 3.07 -0.19
CA PHE A 35 -2.91 2.38 -1.46
C PHE A 35 -2.85 0.87 -1.22
N THR A 36 -3.53 0.10 -2.06
CA THR A 36 -3.47 -1.37 -2.04
C THR A 36 -3.09 -1.90 -3.40
N THR A 37 -2.06 -2.73 -3.43
CA THR A 37 -1.64 -3.49 -4.62
C THR A 37 -1.79 -4.98 -4.36
N PHE A 38 -1.68 -5.78 -5.41
CA PHE A 38 -1.87 -7.23 -5.35
C PHE A 38 -0.74 -7.94 -6.09
N THR A 39 -0.32 -9.08 -5.56
CA THR A 39 0.62 -10.01 -6.20
C THR A 39 0.13 -11.43 -6.02
N ASN A 40 0.46 -12.35 -6.91
CA ASN A 40 0.06 -13.76 -6.75
C ASN A 40 0.76 -14.41 -5.54
N GLN A 41 1.98 -13.97 -5.24
CA GLN A 41 2.80 -14.49 -4.16
C GLN A 41 3.68 -13.39 -3.57
N ILE A 42 3.92 -13.44 -2.26
CA ILE A 42 4.97 -12.66 -1.61
C ILE A 42 6.31 -13.37 -1.84
N THR A 43 7.04 -12.96 -2.87
CA THR A 43 8.40 -13.44 -3.16
C THR A 43 9.46 -12.61 -2.43
N GLU A 44 10.70 -13.09 -2.41
CA GLU A 44 11.83 -12.31 -1.88
C GLU A 44 11.97 -10.94 -2.55
N ASP A 45 11.74 -10.84 -3.86
CA ASP A 45 11.83 -9.57 -4.59
C ASP A 45 10.73 -8.59 -4.19
N ILE A 46 9.51 -9.09 -3.91
CA ILE A 46 8.44 -8.27 -3.37
C ILE A 46 8.80 -7.79 -1.96
N GLN A 47 9.32 -8.69 -1.11
CA GLN A 47 9.78 -8.30 0.22
C GLN A 47 10.89 -7.24 0.16
N LYS A 48 11.88 -7.40 -0.71
CA LYS A 48 12.93 -6.39 -0.93
C LYS A 48 12.35 -5.03 -1.34
N LYS A 49 11.31 -5.00 -2.18
CA LYS A 49 10.61 -3.75 -2.54
C LYS A 49 9.86 -3.15 -1.36
N ILE A 50 9.23 -3.96 -0.51
CA ILE A 50 8.57 -3.50 0.73
C ILE A 50 9.60 -2.86 1.67
N VAL A 51 10.71 -3.57 1.92
CA VAL A 51 11.86 -3.08 2.71
C VAL A 51 12.39 -1.76 2.16
N LYS A 52 12.62 -1.71 0.85
CA LYS A 52 13.10 -0.53 0.15
C LYS A 52 12.16 0.67 0.34
N ALA A 53 10.85 0.47 0.20
CA ALA A 53 9.85 1.54 0.35
C ALA A 53 9.91 2.21 1.73
N VAL A 54 10.08 1.41 2.78
CA VAL A 54 10.21 1.88 4.17
C VAL A 54 11.54 2.60 4.38
N ASN A 55 12.64 2.02 3.88
CA ASN A 55 13.97 2.57 4.07
C ASN A 55 14.15 3.92 3.38
N GLU A 56 13.67 4.06 2.15
CA GLU A 56 13.67 5.29 1.36
C GLU A 56 12.61 6.30 1.83
N GLY A 57 11.73 5.90 2.76
CA GLY A 57 10.63 6.73 3.25
C GLY A 57 9.59 7.04 2.18
N ALA A 58 9.42 6.16 1.20
CA ALA A 58 8.31 6.22 0.25
C ALA A 58 6.99 5.80 0.90
N ALA A 59 7.04 4.90 1.88
CA ALA A 59 5.93 4.58 2.77
C ALA A 59 6.44 4.60 4.21
N LYS A 60 5.66 5.16 5.15
CA LYS A 60 6.01 5.09 6.58
C LYS A 60 5.72 3.70 7.18
N LEU A 61 4.73 3.01 6.62
CA LEU A 61 4.24 1.74 7.09
C LEU A 61 3.74 0.91 5.91
N VAL A 62 4.13 -0.35 5.85
CA VAL A 62 3.65 -1.30 4.84
C VAL A 62 3.23 -2.58 5.55
N LYS A 63 2.22 -3.26 5.02
CA LYS A 63 1.93 -4.64 5.42
C LYS A 63 1.50 -5.47 4.24
N HIS A 64 1.67 -6.78 4.34
CA HIS A 64 1.03 -7.71 3.43
C HIS A 64 0.25 -8.78 4.20
N SER A 65 -0.76 -9.37 3.55
CA SER A 65 -1.49 -10.52 4.11
C SER A 65 -0.54 -11.68 4.41
N ASP A 66 -0.79 -12.41 5.49
CA ASP A 66 -0.11 -13.68 5.74
C ASP A 66 -0.57 -14.72 4.70
N PRO A 67 0.34 -15.25 3.84
CA PRO A 67 -0.01 -16.26 2.85
C PRO A 67 -0.51 -17.58 3.47
N ALA A 68 -0.22 -17.83 4.76
CA ALA A 68 -0.65 -19.03 5.47
C ALA A 68 -2.11 -18.97 5.95
N ILE A 69 -2.77 -17.81 5.88
CA ILE A 69 -4.15 -17.66 6.33
C ILE A 69 -5.13 -18.02 5.22
N ASP A 70 -6.13 -18.83 5.57
CA ASP A 70 -7.27 -19.07 4.69
C ASP A 70 -8.07 -17.78 4.50
N LYS A 71 -8.05 -17.28 3.26
CA LYS A 71 -8.69 -16.03 2.87
C LYS A 71 -10.15 -16.17 2.51
N SER A 72 -10.68 -17.40 2.49
CA SER A 72 -12.10 -17.67 2.21
C SER A 72 -13.04 -16.89 3.13
N MET A 73 -12.55 -16.49 4.32
CA MET A 73 -13.30 -15.72 5.32
C MET A 73 -13.26 -14.20 5.12
N TYR A 74 -12.43 -13.66 4.21
CA TYR A 74 -12.38 -12.23 3.95
C TYR A 74 -13.38 -11.81 2.87
N GLN A 75 -14.24 -10.84 3.17
CA GLN A 75 -15.14 -10.26 2.18
C GLN A 75 -14.34 -9.63 1.02
N GLY A 76 -14.64 -10.06 -0.21
CA GLY A 76 -13.96 -9.59 -1.41
C GLY A 76 -12.56 -10.18 -1.61
N ALA A 77 -12.28 -11.36 -1.02
CA ALA A 77 -11.07 -12.12 -1.28
C ALA A 77 -10.83 -12.24 -2.79
N ARG A 78 -9.68 -11.74 -3.22
CA ARG A 78 -9.17 -11.89 -4.59
C ARG A 78 -8.10 -12.95 -4.58
N ASP A 79 -7.92 -13.62 -5.72
CA ASP A 79 -6.76 -14.47 -5.92
C ASP A 79 -5.49 -13.63 -5.74
N GLY A 80 -4.62 -14.07 -4.82
CA GLY A 80 -3.35 -13.44 -4.48
C GLY A 80 -3.28 -12.76 -3.11
N GLU A 81 -2.15 -12.09 -2.91
CA GLU A 81 -1.71 -11.43 -1.70
C GLU A 81 -1.88 -9.92 -1.82
N ALA A 82 -2.51 -9.31 -0.81
CA ALA A 82 -2.67 -7.87 -0.76
C ALA A 82 -1.44 -7.24 -0.08
N ILE A 83 -0.93 -6.16 -0.66
CA ILE A 83 0.10 -5.32 -0.05
C ILE A 83 -0.50 -3.93 0.15
N ILE A 84 -0.43 -3.45 1.39
CA ILE A 84 -1.08 -2.23 1.84
C ILE A 84 0.01 -1.23 2.22
N TRP A 85 0.02 -0.10 1.52
CA TRP A 85 1.04 0.93 1.60
C TRP A 85 0.44 2.18 2.23
N TYR A 86 0.88 2.54 3.43
CA TYR A 86 0.30 3.64 4.19
C TYR A 86 1.04 4.96 3.96
N SER A 87 0.27 6.04 3.93
CA SER A 87 0.72 7.43 3.87
C SER A 87 -0.28 8.34 4.59
N ASN A 88 0.11 9.59 4.86
CA ASN A 88 -0.85 10.70 5.00
C ASN A 88 -1.24 11.22 3.59
N ASP A 89 -2.17 12.17 3.53
CA ASP A 89 -2.68 12.76 2.28
C ASP A 89 -1.90 13.98 1.77
N GLU A 90 -0.74 14.28 2.37
CA GLU A 90 0.13 15.34 1.88
C GLU A 90 0.59 15.00 0.47
N LYS A 91 0.41 15.94 -0.47
CA LYS A 91 0.69 15.74 -1.90
C LYS A 91 2.10 15.20 -2.14
N GLU A 92 3.10 15.71 -1.43
CA GLU A 92 4.50 15.26 -1.57
C GLU A 92 4.67 13.79 -1.19
N ASN A 93 4.14 13.37 -0.04
CA ASN A 93 4.23 11.98 0.42
C ASN A 93 3.48 11.03 -0.51
N LEU A 94 2.29 11.42 -0.94
CA LEU A 94 1.50 10.64 -1.88
C LEU A 94 2.16 10.53 -3.26
N THR A 95 2.72 11.61 -3.79
CA THR A 95 3.47 11.58 -5.05
C THR A 95 4.70 10.69 -4.93
N LYS A 96 5.44 10.78 -3.83
CA LYS A 96 6.60 9.92 -3.57
C LYS A 96 6.20 8.45 -3.50
N LEU A 97 5.13 8.12 -2.79
CA LEU A 97 4.60 6.77 -2.71
C LEU A 97 4.12 6.29 -4.09
N GLY A 98 3.32 7.09 -4.80
CA GLY A 98 2.79 6.78 -6.12
C GLY A 98 3.89 6.50 -7.13
N LYS A 99 4.92 7.36 -7.17
CA LYS A 99 6.10 7.17 -8.01
C LYS A 99 6.86 5.90 -7.65
N PHE A 100 7.08 5.64 -6.36
CA PHE A 100 7.72 4.41 -5.92
C PHE A 100 6.98 3.16 -6.41
N LEU A 101 5.65 3.13 -6.28
CA LEU A 101 4.84 1.99 -6.74
C LEU A 101 4.97 1.78 -8.25
N VAL A 102 4.98 2.86 -9.03
CA VAL A 102 5.12 2.81 -10.49
C VAL A 102 6.51 2.35 -10.92
N ASP A 103 7.57 2.99 -10.39
CA ASP A 103 8.96 2.70 -10.74
C ASP A 103 9.37 1.26 -10.40
N ASN A 104 8.79 0.69 -9.35
CA ASN A 104 9.08 -0.68 -8.92
C ASN A 104 8.10 -1.72 -9.50
N GLY A 105 7.24 -1.33 -10.45
CA GLY A 105 6.30 -2.23 -11.15
C GLY A 105 5.24 -2.85 -10.25
N LEU A 106 4.86 -2.15 -9.17
CA LEU A 106 3.86 -2.61 -8.20
C LEU A 106 2.44 -2.19 -8.58
N VAL A 107 2.31 -1.28 -9.55
CA VAL A 107 1.03 -0.90 -10.15
C VAL A 107 0.80 -1.76 -11.40
N PRO A 108 -0.29 -2.54 -11.46
CA PRO A 108 -0.61 -3.30 -12.66
C PRO A 108 -0.80 -2.40 -13.88
N LYS A 109 -0.58 -2.96 -15.07
CA LYS A 109 -0.85 -2.30 -16.35
C LYS A 109 -2.00 -3.01 -17.06
N THR A 110 -2.82 -2.24 -17.77
CA THR A 110 -3.80 -2.76 -18.73
C THR A 110 -3.09 -3.38 -19.94
N LYS A 111 -3.82 -4.10 -20.79
CA LYS A 111 -3.29 -4.62 -22.06
C LYS A 111 -2.68 -3.53 -22.96
N ALA A 112 -3.19 -2.30 -22.88
CA ALA A 112 -2.68 -1.15 -23.62
C ALA A 112 -1.46 -0.49 -22.95
N GLY A 113 -0.90 -1.05 -21.87
CA GLY A 113 0.25 -0.51 -21.15
C GLY A 113 -0.06 0.59 -20.13
N ARG A 114 -1.30 1.13 -20.13
CA ARG A 114 -1.74 2.15 -19.16
C ARG A 114 -1.81 1.58 -17.75
N LEU A 115 -1.31 2.32 -16.77
CA LEU A 115 -1.35 1.99 -15.34
C LEU A 115 -2.79 1.97 -14.81
N TYR A 116 -3.06 1.06 -13.87
CA TYR A 116 -4.32 1.05 -13.12
C TYR A 116 -4.42 2.28 -12.21
N ASN A 117 -5.61 2.88 -12.14
CA ASN A 117 -5.85 4.05 -11.31
C ASN A 117 -6.16 3.63 -9.87
N LEU A 118 -5.11 3.43 -9.06
CA LEU A 118 -5.26 3.03 -7.66
C LEU A 118 -6.00 4.11 -6.88
N SER A 119 -6.89 3.69 -5.98
CA SER A 119 -7.61 4.58 -5.07
C SER A 119 -6.89 4.63 -3.73
N PHE A 120 -6.69 5.84 -3.21
CA PHE A 120 -6.25 6.03 -1.84
C PHE A 120 -7.48 5.92 -0.93
N LYS A 121 -7.45 4.98 0.00
CA LYS A 121 -8.56 4.75 0.95
C LYS A 121 -8.14 5.21 2.33
N TYR A 122 -8.84 6.19 2.88
CA TYR A 122 -8.58 6.65 4.25
C TYR A 122 -8.94 5.59 5.29
N ASP A 123 -8.23 5.63 6.41
CA ASP A 123 -8.57 4.81 7.56
C ASP A 123 -9.91 5.21 8.19
N SER A 124 -10.32 6.49 8.10
CA SER A 124 -11.65 6.94 8.49
C SER A 124 -12.76 6.23 7.72
N GLN A 125 -12.60 6.09 6.39
CA GLN A 125 -13.55 5.36 5.54
C GLN A 125 -13.61 3.87 5.90
N THR A 126 -12.47 3.30 6.31
CA THR A 126 -12.42 1.92 6.82
C THR A 126 -13.21 1.80 8.13
N ARG A 127 -13.06 2.75 9.07
CA ARG A 127 -13.80 2.80 10.34
C ARG A 127 -15.30 3.03 10.14
N ASN A 128 -15.68 3.78 9.11
CA ASN A 128 -17.06 4.06 8.76
C ASN A 128 -17.74 2.96 7.92
N ASN A 129 -17.06 1.83 7.66
CA ASN A 129 -17.54 0.76 6.78
C ASN A 129 -17.89 1.20 5.35
N GLU A 130 -17.18 2.18 4.81
CA GLU A 130 -17.36 2.63 3.43
C GLU A 130 -16.66 1.65 2.47
N TYR A 131 -17.42 0.68 1.96
CA TYR A 131 -16.98 -0.32 0.98
C TYR A 131 -17.98 -0.42 -0.17
N GLY A 132 -17.57 -1.04 -1.29
CA GLY A 132 -18.43 -1.21 -2.46
C GLY A 132 -18.94 0.12 -2.99
N ASP A 133 -20.25 0.23 -3.20
CA ASP A 133 -20.91 1.43 -3.74
C ASP A 133 -20.82 2.64 -2.79
N ASN A 134 -20.61 2.41 -1.49
CA ASN A 134 -20.44 3.47 -0.50
C ASN A 134 -19.01 4.02 -0.47
N PHE A 135 -18.05 3.33 -1.10
CA PHE A 135 -16.68 3.81 -1.16
C PHE A 135 -16.50 4.82 -2.30
N LYS A 136 -16.07 6.02 -1.95
CA LYS A 136 -15.65 7.05 -2.91
C LYS A 136 -14.22 7.48 -2.60
N ALA A 137 -13.33 7.27 -3.57
CA ALA A 137 -11.95 7.71 -3.45
C ALA A 137 -11.86 9.20 -3.77
N GLU A 138 -11.41 9.99 -2.79
CA GLU A 138 -11.11 11.42 -2.96
C GLU A 138 -9.79 11.65 -3.69
N ILE A 139 -8.82 10.75 -3.47
CA ILE A 139 -7.50 10.79 -4.11
C ILE A 139 -7.26 9.48 -4.84
N LYS A 140 -6.73 9.59 -6.06
CA LYS A 140 -6.36 8.48 -6.92
C LYS A 140 -4.96 8.69 -7.48
N LEU A 141 -4.37 7.61 -7.98
CA LEU A 141 -3.04 7.65 -8.58
C LEU A 141 -2.97 8.62 -9.78
N ALA A 142 -4.06 8.75 -10.52
CA ALA A 142 -4.18 9.71 -11.63
C ALA A 142 -4.09 11.19 -11.21
N ASP A 143 -4.25 11.51 -9.92
CA ASP A 143 -4.10 12.87 -9.41
C ASP A 143 -2.63 13.22 -9.12
N LEU A 144 -1.74 12.23 -9.18
CA LEU A 144 -0.32 12.30 -8.79
C LEU A 144 0.62 11.92 -9.94
N ILE A 145 0.20 10.96 -10.77
CA ILE A 145 1.00 10.34 -11.82
C ILE A 145 0.21 10.28 -13.12
N ASN A 146 0.84 10.64 -14.24
CA ASN A 146 0.31 10.37 -15.57
C ASN A 146 0.28 8.85 -15.82
N LEU A 147 -0.91 8.27 -15.88
CA LEU A 147 -1.08 6.82 -15.98
C LEU A 147 -0.59 6.21 -17.30
N ASN A 148 -0.31 7.02 -18.33
CA ASN A 148 0.22 6.54 -19.60
C ASN A 148 1.75 6.52 -19.62
N THR A 149 2.40 7.50 -19.00
CA THR A 149 3.86 7.64 -19.01
C THR A 149 4.52 7.13 -17.73
N GLY A 150 3.79 7.11 -16.61
CA GLY A 150 4.33 6.84 -15.28
C GLY A 150 5.06 8.04 -14.64
N GLU A 151 4.99 9.22 -15.27
CA GLU A 151 5.64 10.44 -14.79
C GLU A 151 4.76 11.19 -13.78
N VAL A 152 5.39 11.93 -12.87
CA VAL A 152 4.70 12.80 -11.91
C VAL A 152 4.00 13.96 -12.62
N LEU A 153 2.84 14.37 -12.10
CA LEU A 153 2.05 15.52 -12.56
C LEU A 153 2.49 16.85 -11.94
#